data_AF-A0A8R1EHV6-F1
#
_entry.id   AF-A0A8R1EHV6-F1
#
_cell.length_a   1.000
_cell.length_b   1.000
_cell.length_c   1.000
_cell.angle_alpha   90.00
_cell.angle_beta   90.00
_cell.angle_gamma   90.00
#
_symmetry.space_group_name_H-M   'P 1'
#
loop_
_entity.id
_entity.type
_entity.pdbx_description
1 polymer ?
#
loop_
_entity_poly.entity_id
_entity_poly.type
_entity_poly.pdbx_seq_one_letter_code
_entity_poly.pdbx_strand_id
1 'polypeptide(L)'
;MAKKKVVKSSGLNDERFSRIKSDPMFAGMKNSEKKVVIDKRFAAALTDERFATRGKVDMRGRKQNKVFGNNMLDLYEVEGGEDDDDEEAVKEKKKEPKKKVKTSQNKKQEDKELGDFLMKIMMM
;
A
#
# COMPACT_ATOMS: atom_id res chain seq x y z
N MET A 1 30.27 -8.37 -33.48
CA MET A 1 29.05 -9.16 -33.20
C MET A 1 28.72 -9.04 -31.72
N ALA A 2 27.66 -8.29 -31.39
CA ALA A 2 27.26 -8.09 -30.00
C ALA A 2 26.64 -9.38 -29.43
N LYS A 3 27.22 -9.92 -28.36
CA LYS A 3 26.70 -11.10 -27.66
C LYS A 3 25.46 -10.69 -26.85
N LYS A 4 24.30 -11.25 -27.19
CA LYS A 4 23.03 -11.04 -26.47
C LYS A 4 23.16 -11.62 -25.05
N LYS A 5 23.05 -10.79 -24.01
CA LYS A 5 22.99 -11.26 -22.62
C LYS A 5 21.73 -12.09 -22.43
N VAL A 6 21.88 -13.39 -22.16
CA VAL A 6 20.79 -14.25 -21.71
C VAL A 6 20.54 -13.94 -20.23
N VAL A 7 19.41 -13.31 -19.92
CA VAL A 7 18.96 -13.11 -18.54
C VAL A 7 18.59 -14.47 -17.97
N LYS A 8 19.32 -14.93 -16.97
CA LYS A 8 19.13 -16.25 -16.35
C LYS A 8 17.92 -16.19 -15.41
N SER A 9 16.78 -16.74 -15.85
CA SER A 9 15.59 -16.98 -15.01
C SER A 9 15.86 -18.15 -14.04
N SER A 10 16.59 -17.87 -12.95
CA SER A 10 17.25 -18.90 -12.14
C SER A 10 16.36 -19.84 -11.32
N GLY A 11 15.03 -19.75 -11.43
CA GLY A 11 14.09 -20.62 -10.69
C GLY A 11 13.14 -21.45 -11.55
N LEU A 12 13.01 -21.17 -12.85
CA LEU A 12 11.99 -21.77 -13.72
C LEU A 12 12.54 -22.77 -14.74
N ASN A 13 13.80 -23.20 -14.58
CA ASN A 13 14.45 -24.20 -15.43
C ASN A 13 14.49 -25.60 -14.78
N ASP A 14 13.84 -25.78 -13.63
CA ASP A 14 13.71 -27.08 -12.96
C ASP A 14 12.64 -27.93 -13.70
N GLU A 15 13.00 -29.16 -14.03
CA GLU A 15 12.13 -30.12 -14.71
C GLU A 15 10.82 -30.36 -13.95
N ARG A 16 10.87 -30.31 -12.62
CA ARG A 16 9.68 -30.49 -11.76
C ARG A 16 8.60 -29.43 -11.99
N PHE A 17 8.99 -28.24 -12.44
CA PHE A 17 8.10 -27.10 -12.69
C PHE A 17 7.89 -26.81 -14.18
N SER A 18 8.34 -27.69 -15.08
CA SER A 18 8.16 -27.56 -16.54
C SER A 18 6.70 -27.34 -16.94
N ARG A 19 5.77 -28.01 -16.25
CA ARG A 19 4.33 -27.97 -16.50
C ARG A 19 3.68 -26.63 -16.13
N ILE A 20 4.26 -25.86 -15.20
CA ILE A 20 3.67 -24.59 -14.72
C ILE A 20 3.54 -23.56 -15.85
N LYS A 21 4.43 -23.60 -16.86
CA LYS A 21 4.41 -22.64 -17.97
C LYS A 21 3.39 -22.96 -19.05
N SER A 22 3.09 -24.24 -19.26
CA SER A 22 2.30 -24.73 -20.39
C SER A 22 0.88 -25.12 -20.00
N ASP A 23 0.68 -25.53 -18.75
CA ASP A 23 -0.59 -26.08 -18.29
C ASP A 23 -1.57 -24.92 -17.95
N PRO A 24 -2.74 -24.86 -18.60
CA PRO A 24 -3.74 -23.82 -18.36
C PRO A 24 -4.23 -23.80 -16.91
N MET A 25 -4.09 -24.89 -16.15
CA MET A 25 -4.42 -24.91 -14.72
C MET A 25 -3.58 -23.92 -13.90
N PHE A 26 -2.35 -23.64 -14.32
CA PHE A 26 -1.46 -22.66 -13.67
C PHE A 26 -1.43 -21.30 -14.39
N ALA A 27 -2.13 -21.16 -15.51
CA ALA A 27 -2.32 -19.88 -16.16
C ALA A 27 -3.32 -19.06 -15.34
N GLY A 28 -2.85 -18.00 -14.69
CA GLY A 28 -3.72 -17.05 -14.03
C GLY A 28 -4.56 -16.26 -15.05
N MET A 29 -5.71 -15.76 -14.61
CA MET A 29 -6.49 -14.77 -15.38
C MET A 29 -5.65 -13.52 -15.68
N LYS A 30 -5.98 -12.82 -16.76
CA LYS A 30 -5.34 -11.53 -17.05
C LYS A 30 -5.71 -10.49 -15.98
N ASN A 31 -4.90 -9.45 -15.81
CA ASN A 31 -5.18 -8.44 -14.79
C ASN A 31 -6.47 -7.67 -15.08
N SER A 32 -6.77 -7.38 -16.35
CA SER A 32 -8.05 -6.78 -16.76
C SER A 32 -9.25 -7.67 -16.41
N GLU A 33 -9.15 -8.98 -16.66
CA GLU A 33 -10.20 -9.96 -16.33
C GLU A 33 -10.41 -10.13 -14.81
N LYS A 34 -9.41 -9.77 -13.99
CA LYS A 34 -9.52 -9.78 -12.52
C LYS A 34 -10.20 -8.54 -11.97
N LYS A 35 -10.18 -7.42 -12.69
CA LYS A 35 -10.74 -6.14 -12.23
C LYS A 35 -12.26 -6.13 -12.39
N VAL A 36 -12.95 -5.49 -11.45
CA VAL A 36 -14.38 -5.25 -11.51
C VAL A 36 -14.63 -3.90 -12.15
N VAL A 37 -15.40 -3.88 -13.24
CA VAL A 37 -15.77 -2.63 -13.92
C VAL A 37 -16.79 -1.87 -13.06
N ILE A 38 -16.48 -0.61 -12.76
CA ILE A 38 -17.31 0.30 -11.98
C ILE A 38 -17.77 1.48 -12.83
N ASP A 39 -18.98 1.95 -12.57
CA ASP A 39 -19.58 3.12 -13.21
C ASP A 39 -18.75 4.39 -12.95
N LYS A 40 -18.74 5.31 -13.92
CA LYS A 40 -18.06 6.62 -13.90
C LYS A 40 -18.34 7.43 -12.64
N ARG A 41 -19.50 7.24 -12.01
CA ARG A 41 -19.86 7.89 -10.73
C ARG A 41 -18.87 7.58 -9.59
N PHE A 42 -18.17 6.45 -9.68
CA PHE A 42 -17.22 6.00 -8.68
C PHE A 42 -15.77 6.28 -9.03
N ALA A 43 -15.48 6.99 -10.13
CA ALA A 43 -14.11 7.36 -10.51
C ALA A 43 -13.39 8.14 -9.39
N ALA A 44 -14.12 8.99 -8.64
CA ALA A 44 -13.57 9.71 -7.50
C ALA A 44 -13.10 8.78 -6.37
N ALA A 45 -13.62 7.55 -6.25
CA ALA A 45 -13.19 6.61 -5.23
C ALA A 45 -11.76 6.10 -5.46
N LEU A 46 -11.31 6.08 -6.72
CA LEU A 46 -9.97 5.65 -7.11
C LEU A 46 -8.92 6.75 -6.90
N THR A 47 -9.31 8.01 -7.15
CA THR A 47 -8.38 9.15 -7.20
C THR A 47 -8.34 9.99 -5.91
N ASP A 48 -9.47 10.13 -5.22
CA ASP A 48 -9.60 11.09 -4.12
C ASP A 48 -9.09 10.51 -2.80
N GLU A 49 -8.27 11.29 -2.09
CA GLU A 49 -7.69 10.91 -0.80
C GLU A 49 -8.73 10.69 0.30
N ARG A 50 -9.94 11.23 0.16
CA ARG A 50 -11.05 11.00 1.10
C ARG A 50 -11.42 9.52 1.21
N PHE A 51 -11.26 8.76 0.13
CA PHE A 51 -11.52 7.32 0.10
C PHE A 51 -10.30 6.49 0.46
N ALA A 52 -9.18 7.13 0.81
CA ALA A 52 -8.00 6.40 1.19
C ALA A 52 -8.23 5.63 2.50
N THR A 53 -7.91 4.32 2.50
CA THR A 53 -8.10 3.40 3.63
C THR A 53 -7.07 3.60 4.75
N ARG A 54 -6.62 4.85 4.94
CA ARG A 54 -5.62 5.25 5.92
C ARG A 54 -6.24 5.37 7.31
N GLY A 55 -6.34 4.24 8.01
CA GLY A 55 -6.50 4.24 9.45
C GLY A 55 -5.21 4.70 10.13
N LYS A 56 -5.23 5.89 10.77
CA LYS A 56 -4.08 6.38 11.58
C LYS A 56 -3.75 5.41 12.72
N VAL A 57 -4.74 4.65 13.17
CA VAL A 57 -4.72 3.79 14.35
C VAL A 57 -5.42 2.47 14.04
N ASP A 58 -4.88 1.33 14.50
CA ASP A 58 -5.53 0.02 14.38
C ASP A 58 -6.68 -0.14 15.39
N MET A 59 -7.46 -1.23 15.29
CA MET A 59 -8.55 -1.55 16.24
C MET A 59 -8.07 -1.67 17.71
N ARG A 60 -6.75 -1.74 17.95
CA ARG A 60 -6.14 -1.83 19.29
C ARG A 60 -5.50 -0.51 19.74
N GLY A 61 -5.76 0.60 19.05
CA GLY A 61 -5.22 1.90 19.45
C GLY A 61 -3.76 2.15 19.07
N ARG A 62 -3.10 1.24 18.33
CA ARG A 62 -1.69 1.42 17.92
C ARG A 62 -1.61 2.23 16.65
N LYS A 63 -0.79 3.29 16.68
CA LYS A 63 -0.51 4.14 15.52
C LYS A 63 0.18 3.33 14.43
N GLN A 64 -0.39 3.33 13.23
CA GLN A 64 0.19 2.68 12.06
C GLN A 64 1.00 3.72 11.29
N ASN A 65 2.30 3.49 11.15
CA ASN A 65 3.19 4.34 10.33
C ASN A 65 3.19 3.92 8.85
N LYS A 66 2.42 2.89 8.50
CA LYS A 66 2.42 2.31 7.16
C LYS A 66 1.36 3.03 6.33
N VAL A 67 1.82 3.66 5.26
CA VAL A 67 0.94 4.09 4.17
C VAL A 67 0.48 2.81 3.50
N PHE A 68 -0.72 2.34 3.85
CA PHE A 68 -1.44 1.47 2.94
C PHE A 68 -1.81 2.36 1.75
N GLY A 69 -1.13 2.14 0.62
CA GLY A 69 -1.61 2.68 -0.65
C GLY A 69 -2.96 2.05 -0.93
N ASN A 70 -3.89 2.82 -1.48
CA ASN A 70 -5.19 2.28 -1.84
C ASN A 70 -4.96 1.30 -3.00
N ASN A 71 -5.03 0.00 -2.73
CA ASN A 71 -4.94 -1.02 -3.77
C ASN A 71 -6.27 -1.15 -4.55
N MET A 72 -7.03 -0.06 -4.67
CA MET A 72 -8.32 -0.06 -5.38
C MET A 72 -8.11 -0.20 -6.89
N LEU A 73 -7.02 0.35 -7.41
CA LEU A 73 -6.63 0.25 -8.82
C LEU A 73 -6.32 -1.19 -9.26
N ASP A 74 -5.89 -2.05 -8.33
CA ASP A 74 -5.64 -3.48 -8.59
C ASP A 74 -6.95 -4.27 -8.77
N LEU A 75 -8.07 -3.73 -8.24
CA LEU A 75 -9.35 -4.43 -8.09
C LEU A 75 -10.46 -3.88 -8.99
N TYR A 76 -10.37 -2.61 -9.41
CA TYR A 76 -11.45 -1.92 -10.11
C TYR A 76 -10.95 -1.15 -11.34
N GLU A 77 -11.83 -1.03 -12.33
CA GLU A 77 -11.61 -0.29 -13.57
C GLU A 77 -12.85 0.55 -13.88
N VAL A 78 -12.69 1.77 -14.40
CA VAL A 78 -13.85 2.64 -14.70
C VAL A 78 -14.42 2.34 -16.08
N GLU A 79 -15.74 2.22 -16.18
CA GLU A 79 -16.44 1.98 -17.43
C GLU A 79 -16.14 3.09 -18.47
N GLY A 80 -15.42 2.73 -19.52
CA GLY A 80 -15.00 3.65 -20.58
C GLY A 80 -13.84 4.57 -20.21
N GLY A 81 -13.05 4.23 -19.19
CA GLY A 81 -11.72 4.80 -18.98
C GLY A 81 -10.71 4.15 -19.94
N GLU A 82 -9.83 4.96 -20.54
CA GLU A 82 -8.62 4.42 -21.17
C GLU A 82 -7.72 3.84 -20.07
N ASP A 83 -7.18 2.66 -20.35
CA ASP A 83 -6.28 1.89 -19.49
C ASP A 83 -4.98 2.69 -19.27
N ASP A 84 -4.96 3.59 -18.29
CA ASP A 84 -3.75 4.24 -17.80
C ASP A 84 -2.93 3.18 -17.04
N ASP A 85 -2.17 2.41 -17.82
CA ASP A 85 -1.28 1.33 -17.40
C ASP A 85 0.00 1.90 -16.72
N ASP A 86 -0.19 2.72 -15.68
CA ASP A 86 0.87 3.26 -14.81
C ASP A 86 1.27 2.21 -13.73
N GLU A 87 1.61 0.99 -14.13
CA GLU A 87 2.00 -0.12 -13.23
C GLU A 87 3.52 -0.18 -12.90
N GLU A 88 4.31 0.88 -13.10
CA GLU A 88 5.73 0.94 -12.70
C GLU A 88 6.01 1.95 -11.57
N ALA A 89 5.58 1.69 -10.31
CA ALA A 89 6.13 2.49 -9.19
C ALA A 89 6.12 1.90 -7.76
N VAL A 90 5.41 0.82 -7.43
CA VAL A 90 5.18 0.50 -6.00
C VAL A 90 5.55 -0.92 -5.60
N LYS A 91 6.75 -1.37 -6.00
CA LYS A 91 7.45 -2.45 -5.30
C LYS A 91 8.88 -2.06 -5.04
N GLU A 92 9.14 -1.52 -3.84
CA GLU A 92 10.35 -1.77 -3.04
C GLU A 92 10.51 -0.70 -1.96
N LYS A 93 10.01 -0.94 -0.74
CA LYS A 93 10.66 -0.50 0.52
C LYS A 93 10.32 -1.48 1.65
N LYS A 94 10.90 -2.69 1.60
CA LYS A 94 11.08 -3.52 2.81
C LYS A 94 12.19 -2.87 3.64
N LYS A 95 11.82 -2.19 4.72
CA LYS A 95 12.75 -1.58 5.68
C LYS A 95 13.21 -2.64 6.69
N GLU A 96 14.51 -2.91 6.73
CA GLU A 96 15.18 -3.48 7.90
C GLU A 96 15.22 -2.44 9.05
N PRO A 97 15.04 -2.82 10.33
CA PRO A 97 15.19 -1.89 11.43
C PRO A 97 16.66 -1.81 11.91
N LYS A 98 17.34 -0.70 11.61
CA LYS A 98 18.54 -0.26 12.34
C LYS A 98 18.22 0.92 13.28
N LYS A 99 18.41 0.62 14.56
CA LYS A 99 18.46 1.39 15.83
C LYS A 99 18.70 2.92 15.78
N LYS A 100 18.09 3.62 16.76
CA LYS A 100 18.52 4.83 17.55
C LYS A 100 17.70 6.14 17.35
N VAL A 101 16.91 6.43 18.39
CA VAL A 101 16.70 7.69 19.15
C VAL A 101 16.99 9.03 18.45
N LYS A 102 15.98 9.93 18.43
CA LYS A 102 16.06 11.31 18.96
C LYS A 102 14.66 11.94 19.10
N THR A 103 14.43 12.49 20.28
CA THR A 103 13.28 13.20 20.81
C THR A 103 13.02 14.50 20.04
N SER A 104 11.77 14.76 19.63
CA SER A 104 11.34 16.05 19.07
C SER A 104 10.46 16.78 20.08
N GLN A 105 11.02 17.87 20.60
CA GLN A 105 10.46 18.77 21.59
C GLN A 105 9.35 19.61 20.95
N ASN A 106 8.07 19.28 21.17
CA ASN A 106 6.99 20.28 20.99
C ASN A 106 5.64 19.90 21.65
N LYS A 107 5.65 19.10 22.73
CA LYS A 107 4.43 18.73 23.48
C LYS A 107 4.39 19.22 24.94
N LYS A 108 5.45 19.87 25.42
CA LYS A 108 5.61 20.18 26.85
C LYS A 108 4.84 21.42 27.34
N GLN A 109 4.23 22.22 26.45
CA GLN A 109 3.49 23.43 26.85
C GLN A 109 2.00 23.13 27.03
N GLU A 110 1.36 22.45 26.07
CA GLU A 110 -0.08 22.13 26.11
C GLU A 110 -0.46 21.21 27.29
N ASP A 111 0.40 20.24 27.64
CA ASP A 111 0.14 19.29 28.72
C ASP A 111 0.19 19.94 30.13
N LYS A 112 0.90 21.07 30.29
CA LYS A 112 1.02 21.77 31.58
C LYS A 112 -0.20 22.64 31.85
N GLU A 113 -0.72 23.31 30.84
CA GLU A 113 -1.90 24.17 30.96
C GLU A 113 -3.15 23.36 31.35
N LEU A 114 -3.28 22.14 30.81
CA LEU A 114 -4.33 21.20 31.20
C LEU A 114 -4.14 20.69 32.64
N GLY A 115 -2.89 20.43 33.06
CA GLY A 115 -2.57 20.02 34.43
C GLY A 115 -2.92 21.08 35.48
N ASP A 116 -2.57 22.34 35.20
CA ASP A 116 -2.85 23.47 36.09
C ASP A 116 -4.36 23.77 36.16
N PHE A 117 -5.09 23.63 35.05
CA PHE A 117 -6.54 23.78 35.02
C PHE A 117 -7.26 22.70 35.85
N LEU A 118 -6.85 21.44 35.74
CA LEU A 118 -7.41 20.34 36.51
C LEU A 118 -7.11 20.44 38.01
N MET A 119 -5.91 20.90 38.40
CA MET A 119 -5.60 21.15 39.82
C MET A 119 -6.45 22.28 40.41
N LYS A 120 -6.75 23.31 39.62
CA LYS A 120 -7.61 24.43 40.07
C LYS A 120 -9.06 24.02 40.29
N ILE A 121 -9.58 23.09 39.48
CA ILE A 121 -10.92 22.50 39.68
C ILE A 121 -10.94 21.63 40.94
N MET A 122 -9.88 20.88 41.23
CA MET A 122 -9.86 19.92 42.35
C MET A 122 -9.67 20.57 43.74
N MET A 123 -9.31 21.85 43.79
CA MET A 123 -9.10 22.61 45.04
C MET A 123 -10.20 23.64 45.34
N MET A 124 -11.30 23.64 44.57
CA MET A 124 -12.57 24.32 44.91
C MET A 124 -13.51 23.35 45.59
#